data_AF-A0A2V7BJF8-F1
#
_entry.id   AF-A0A2V7BJF8-F1
#
_cell.length_a   1.000
_cell.length_b   1.000
_cell.length_c   1.000
_cell.angle_alpha   90.00
_cell.angle_beta   90.00
_cell.angle_gamma   90.00
#
_symmetry.space_group_name_H-M   'P 1'
#
loop_
_entity.id
_entity.type
_entity.pdbx_description
1 polymer ?
#
loop_
_entity_poly.entity_id
_entity_poly.type
_entity_poly.pdbx_seq_one_letter_code
_entity_poly.pdbx_strand_id
1 'polypeptide(L)'
;MRGKRALVRIVLVALALMVGSAVGQGQPATFTGASGPVPREYWGLHIHRAGALGSWPAAFGAWRLWDARVAWPNLEPSPGEWRFDALDQYVEMAREHRVEILLPLGMSPSWASARPSEVSSYSPGAT
;
A
#
# COMPACT_ATOMS: atom_id res chain seq x y z
N MET A 1 -55.88 -16.98 38.71
CA MET A 1 -54.94 -17.70 37.80
C MET A 1 -54.26 -16.83 36.73
N ARG A 2 -54.74 -15.60 36.44
CA ARG A 2 -54.20 -14.70 35.39
C ARG A 2 -52.83 -14.08 35.73
N GLY A 3 -52.59 -13.69 36.99
CA GLY A 3 -51.34 -13.04 37.43
C GLY A 3 -50.11 -13.96 37.47
N LYS A 4 -50.27 -15.24 37.82
CA LYS A 4 -49.16 -16.21 37.84
C LYS A 4 -48.60 -16.49 36.44
N ARG A 5 -49.45 -16.44 35.41
CA ARG A 5 -49.05 -16.63 33.99
C ARG A 5 -48.33 -15.41 33.41
N ALA A 6 -48.64 -14.21 33.89
CA ALA A 6 -47.94 -12.98 33.50
C ALA A 6 -46.53 -12.93 34.12
N LEU A 7 -46.41 -13.31 35.40
CA LEU A 7 -45.13 -13.35 36.12
C LEU A 7 -44.15 -14.36 35.48
N VAL A 8 -44.63 -15.56 35.13
CA VAL A 8 -43.81 -16.58 34.44
C VAL A 8 -43.33 -16.10 33.07
N ARG A 9 -44.16 -15.37 32.32
CA ARG A 9 -43.75 -14.80 31.02
C ARG A 9 -42.69 -13.71 31.16
N ILE A 10 -42.81 -12.85 32.18
CA ILE A 10 -41.81 -11.82 32.45
C ILE A 10 -40.46 -12.44 32.85
N VAL A 11 -40.48 -13.48 33.70
CA VAL A 11 -39.27 -14.20 34.10
C VAL A 11 -38.63 -14.92 32.91
N LEU A 12 -39.42 -15.55 32.03
CA LEU A 12 -38.89 -16.23 30.85
C LEU A 12 -38.31 -15.26 29.81
N VAL A 13 -38.91 -14.08 29.63
CA VAL A 13 -38.36 -13.02 28.75
C VAL A 13 -37.08 -12.42 29.33
N ALA A 14 -37.02 -12.21 30.65
CA ALA A 14 -35.82 -11.72 31.31
C ALA A 14 -34.65 -12.73 31.25
N LEU A 15 -34.94 -14.04 31.38
CA LEU A 15 -33.92 -15.07 31.19
C LEU A 15 -33.44 -15.17 29.73
N ALA A 16 -34.34 -15.04 28.75
CA ALA A 16 -33.97 -15.06 27.33
C ALA A 16 -33.08 -13.87 26.92
N LEU A 17 -33.28 -12.70 27.53
CA LEU A 17 -32.43 -11.52 27.32
C LEU A 17 -31.05 -11.63 27.99
N MET A 18 -30.91 -12.39 29.07
CA MET A 18 -29.62 -12.60 29.76
C MET A 18 -28.70 -13.61 29.05
N VAL A 19 -29.25 -14.54 28.28
CA VAL A 19 -28.46 -15.53 27.52
C VAL A 19 -27.97 -14.95 26.17
N GLY A 20 -28.67 -13.95 25.62
CA GLY A 20 -28.31 -13.31 24.34
C GLY A 20 -27.06 -12.42 24.36
N SER A 21 -26.56 -12.05 25.54
CA SER A 21 -25.46 -11.08 25.70
C SER A 21 -24.06 -11.70 25.75
N ALA A 22 -23.95 -13.03 25.82
CA ALA A 22 -22.67 -13.73 25.94
C ALA A 22 -22.08 -14.18 24.60
N VAL A 23 -22.78 -13.96 23.49
CA VAL A 23 -22.28 -14.33 22.16
C VAL A 23 -21.41 -13.20 21.60
N GLY A 24 -20.09 -13.38 21.71
CA GLY A 24 -19.17 -12.89 20.67
C GLY A 24 -18.38 -11.60 20.91
N GLN A 25 -18.21 -11.13 22.15
CA GLN A 25 -17.14 -10.15 22.42
C GLN A 25 -15.81 -10.89 22.55
N GLY A 26 -15.18 -11.19 21.40
CA GLY A 26 -13.81 -11.73 21.40
C GLY A 26 -12.92 -10.81 22.23
N GLN A 27 -12.21 -11.36 23.22
CA GLN A 27 -11.20 -10.62 23.96
C GLN A 27 -10.24 -9.96 22.95
N PRO A 28 -9.90 -8.66 23.10
CA PRO A 28 -8.93 -8.04 22.22
C PRO A 28 -7.63 -8.83 22.31
N ALA A 29 -7.23 -9.44 21.18
CA ALA A 29 -5.98 -10.15 21.10
C ALA A 29 -4.84 -9.18 21.41
N THR A 30 -4.10 -9.44 22.48
CA THR A 30 -2.92 -8.68 22.82
C THR A 30 -1.76 -9.26 22.02
N PHE A 31 -1.40 -8.60 20.91
CA PHE A 31 -0.21 -8.96 20.17
C PHE A 31 1.01 -8.38 20.89
N THR A 32 1.83 -9.24 21.49
CA THR A 32 3.18 -8.85 21.90
C THR A 32 3.98 -8.58 20.64
N GLY A 33 4.31 -7.31 20.38
CA GLY A 33 5.16 -6.94 19.25
C GLY A 33 6.51 -7.67 19.30
N ALA A 34 7.13 -7.86 18.14
CA ALA A 34 8.46 -8.44 18.08
C ALA A 34 9.46 -7.57 18.86
N SER A 35 10.27 -8.19 19.72
CA SER A 35 11.36 -7.50 20.41
C SER A 35 12.59 -7.41 19.50
N GLY A 36 13.22 -6.24 19.41
CA GLY A 36 14.44 -6.01 18.64
C GLY A 36 14.26 -4.98 17.51
N PRO A 37 15.30 -4.74 16.70
CA PRO A 37 15.21 -3.86 15.54
C PRO A 37 14.18 -4.38 14.52
N VAL A 38 13.45 -3.46 13.90
CA VAL A 38 12.53 -3.80 12.79
C VAL A 38 13.37 -4.37 11.63
N PRO A 39 13.05 -5.58 11.12
CA PRO A 39 13.78 -6.15 9.99
C PRO A 39 13.69 -5.25 8.75
N ARG A 40 14.78 -5.17 7.98
CA ARG A 40 14.90 -4.28 6.82
C ARG A 40 13.82 -4.53 5.77
N GLU A 41 13.30 -5.75 5.67
CA GLU A 41 12.26 -6.17 4.74
C GLU A 41 10.94 -5.42 4.96
N TYR A 42 10.72 -4.91 6.17
CA TYR A 42 9.57 -4.06 6.50
C TYR A 42 9.83 -2.57 6.25
N TRP A 43 11.01 -2.19 5.76
CA TRP A 43 11.39 -0.80 5.51
C TRP A 43 11.73 -0.55 4.04
N GLY A 44 11.21 0.54 3.50
CA GLY A 44 11.47 0.93 2.11
C GLY A 44 11.73 2.43 1.95
N LEU A 45 12.39 2.80 0.85
CA LEU A 45 12.75 4.17 0.52
C LEU A 45 12.25 4.58 -0.87
N HIS A 46 12.04 5.89 -1.04
CA HIS A 46 11.90 6.55 -2.33
C HIS A 46 13.21 7.26 -2.67
N ILE A 47 13.84 6.86 -3.77
CA ILE A 47 15.05 7.53 -4.27
C ILE A 47 14.75 8.06 -5.67
N HIS A 48 14.70 9.39 -5.79
CA HIS A 48 14.33 10.08 -7.02
C HIS A 48 15.50 10.17 -8.04
N ARG A 49 16.75 10.27 -7.54
CA ARG A 49 17.96 10.53 -8.36
C ARG A 49 19.11 9.64 -7.93
N ALA A 50 18.94 8.33 -8.10
CA ALA A 50 19.92 7.36 -7.64
C ALA A 50 21.32 7.56 -8.23
N GLY A 51 21.42 7.94 -9.52
CA GLY A 51 22.70 8.24 -10.18
C GLY A 51 23.43 9.50 -9.67
N ALA A 52 22.77 10.33 -8.84
CA ALA A 52 23.38 11.50 -8.22
C ALA A 52 23.70 11.28 -6.73
N LEU A 53 23.49 10.06 -6.21
CA LEU A 53 23.87 9.73 -4.85
C LEU A 53 25.39 9.74 -4.73
N GLY A 54 25.90 10.46 -3.72
CA GLY A 54 27.32 10.34 -3.34
C GLY A 54 27.65 9.01 -2.68
N SER A 55 26.65 8.35 -2.06
CA SER A 55 26.75 7.01 -1.49
C SER A 55 25.37 6.37 -1.37
N TRP A 56 25.34 5.04 -1.37
CA TRP A 56 24.10 4.30 -1.12
C TRP A 56 23.64 4.47 0.34
N PRO A 57 22.36 4.74 0.60
CA PRO A 57 21.86 4.97 1.95
C PRO A 57 21.86 3.70 2.83
N ALA A 58 21.60 3.88 4.14
CA ALA A 58 21.56 2.81 5.14
C ALA A 58 20.62 1.65 4.75
N ALA A 59 20.81 0.46 5.32
CA ALA A 59 20.13 -0.77 4.92
C ALA A 59 18.59 -0.67 4.91
N PHE A 60 17.97 -1.06 3.80
CA PHE A 60 16.52 -1.13 3.61
C PHE A 60 16.14 -2.33 2.73
N GLY A 61 14.86 -2.67 2.69
CA GLY A 61 14.33 -3.85 1.98
C GLY A 61 13.82 -3.53 0.58
N ALA A 62 13.09 -2.42 0.41
CA ALA A 62 12.43 -2.10 -0.85
C ALA A 62 12.67 -0.66 -1.34
N TRP A 63 12.88 -0.49 -2.64
CA TRP A 63 12.98 0.79 -3.33
C TRP A 63 11.74 1.01 -4.19
N ARG A 64 10.93 2.00 -3.83
CA ARG A 64 9.80 2.43 -4.66
C ARG A 64 10.24 3.50 -5.66
N LEU A 65 10.05 3.22 -6.95
CA LEU A 65 10.52 4.06 -8.07
C LEU A 65 9.57 5.21 -8.46
N TRP A 66 8.78 5.70 -7.50
CA TRP A 66 7.92 6.85 -7.76
C TRP A 66 8.74 8.12 -7.98
N ASP A 67 8.31 8.92 -8.94
CA ASP A 67 9.01 10.08 -9.47
C ASP A 67 10.44 9.79 -9.97
N ALA A 68 10.94 8.55 -9.99
CA ALA A 68 12.31 8.26 -10.42
C ALA A 68 12.50 8.33 -11.95
N ARG A 69 11.63 9.05 -12.68
CA ARG A 69 11.65 9.18 -14.15
C ARG A 69 11.52 7.84 -14.90
N VAL A 70 10.75 6.92 -14.32
CA VAL A 70 10.43 5.60 -14.88
C VAL A 70 8.92 5.30 -14.79
N ALA A 71 8.08 6.34 -14.74
CA ALA A 71 6.64 6.18 -14.88
C ALA A 71 6.27 5.89 -16.34
N TRP A 72 5.03 5.48 -16.64
CA TRP A 72 4.63 5.10 -18.00
C TRP A 72 5.00 6.14 -19.08
N PRO A 73 4.71 7.46 -18.92
CA PRO A 73 5.12 8.45 -19.93
C PRO A 73 6.64 8.60 -20.10
N ASN A 74 7.44 8.15 -19.14
CA ASN A 74 8.90 8.12 -19.29
C ASN A 74 9.36 6.87 -20.05
N LEU A 75 8.71 5.73 -19.76
CA LEU A 75 9.03 4.44 -20.36
C LEU A 75 8.50 4.31 -21.80
N GLU A 76 7.35 4.92 -22.12
CA GLU A 76 6.74 4.90 -23.46
C GLU A 76 6.26 6.32 -23.86
N PRO A 77 7.18 7.22 -24.25
CA PRO A 77 6.83 8.60 -24.57
C PRO A 77 5.91 8.72 -25.81
N SER A 78 5.98 7.76 -26.73
CA SER A 78 5.14 7.63 -27.92
C SER A 78 4.75 6.17 -28.13
N PRO A 79 3.61 5.87 -28.79
CA PRO A 79 3.10 4.50 -28.91
C PRO A 79 4.15 3.55 -29.49
N GLY A 80 4.53 2.52 -28.74
CA GLY A 80 5.53 1.53 -29.14
C GLY A 80 7.00 1.98 -29.03
N GLU A 81 7.27 3.24 -28.66
CA GLU A 81 8.62 3.75 -28.46
C GLU A 81 9.04 3.61 -26.99
N TRP A 82 9.70 2.50 -26.67
CA TRP A 82 10.11 2.19 -25.30
C TRP A 82 11.51 2.70 -24.93
N ARG A 83 11.67 3.15 -23.69
CA ARG A 83 12.92 3.66 -23.12
C ARG A 83 13.15 3.07 -21.73
N PHE A 84 14.02 2.07 -21.63
CA PHE A 84 14.30 1.35 -20.38
C PHE A 84 15.64 1.69 -19.73
N ASP A 85 16.48 2.54 -20.36
CA ASP A 85 17.86 2.76 -19.91
C ASP A 85 17.98 3.11 -18.41
N ALA A 86 17.12 4.01 -17.93
CA ALA A 86 17.10 4.40 -16.51
C ALA A 86 16.57 3.29 -15.59
N LEU A 87 15.54 2.56 -16.04
CA LEU A 87 14.99 1.44 -15.28
C LEU A 87 16.01 0.31 -15.16
N ASP A 88 16.71 -0.01 -16.24
CA ASP A 88 17.76 -1.04 -16.25
C ASP A 88 18.89 -0.69 -15.27
N GLN A 89 19.33 0.58 -15.26
CA GLN A 89 20.31 1.06 -14.28
C GLN A 89 19.82 0.90 -12.83
N TYR A 90 18.54 1.19 -12.56
CA TYR A 90 17.98 1.03 -11.22
C TYR A 90 17.82 -0.43 -10.82
N VAL A 91 17.47 -1.30 -11.77
CA VAL A 91 17.41 -2.75 -11.56
C VAL A 91 18.79 -3.30 -11.20
N GLU A 92 19.84 -2.90 -11.90
CA GLU A 92 21.21 -3.32 -11.56
C GLU A 92 21.66 -2.79 -10.20
N MET A 93 21.43 -1.52 -9.91
CA MET A 93 21.75 -0.94 -8.60
C MET A 93 20.97 -1.63 -7.45
N ALA A 94 19.70 -1.97 -7.70
CA ALA A 94 18.90 -2.71 -6.73
C ALA A 94 19.45 -4.13 -6.48
N ARG A 95 19.91 -4.82 -7.54
CA ARG A 95 20.57 -6.13 -7.43
C ARG A 95 21.87 -6.05 -6.64
N GLU A 96 22.73 -5.07 -6.95
CA GLU A 96 24.00 -4.85 -6.25
C GLU A 96 23.79 -4.64 -4.74
N HIS A 97 22.78 -3.86 -4.37
CA HIS A 97 22.45 -3.56 -2.98
C HIS A 97 21.45 -4.54 -2.33
N ARG A 98 21.02 -5.57 -3.08
CA ARG A 98 20.05 -6.60 -2.64
C ARG A 98 18.75 -5.99 -2.11
N VAL A 99 18.23 -4.95 -2.77
CA VAL A 99 16.93 -4.34 -2.44
C VAL A 99 15.89 -4.74 -3.49
N GLU A 100 14.65 -4.91 -3.06
CA GLU A 100 13.54 -5.19 -3.97
C GLU A 100 13.06 -3.90 -4.65
N ILE A 101 12.62 -3.99 -5.90
CA ILE A 101 12.01 -2.86 -6.60
C ILE A 101 10.49 -2.96 -6.51
N LEU A 102 9.87 -1.85 -6.13
CA LEU A 102 8.46 -1.60 -6.38
C LEU A 102 8.38 -0.55 -7.50
N LEU A 103 7.96 -0.98 -8.69
CA LEU A 103 7.77 -0.10 -9.85
C LEU A 103 6.27 0.26 -9.99
N PRO A 104 5.85 1.48 -9.62
CA PRO A 104 4.53 1.95 -9.94
C PRO A 104 4.50 2.36 -11.42
N LEU A 105 3.76 1.62 -12.24
CA LEU A 105 3.45 2.06 -13.61
C LEU A 105 2.34 3.12 -13.55
N GLY A 106 2.69 4.28 -13.00
CA GLY A 106 1.78 5.40 -12.79
C GLY A 106 1.76 6.39 -13.95
N MET A 107 0.75 7.25 -13.93
CA MET A 107 0.41 8.22 -14.98
C MET A 107 0.09 7.58 -16.32
N SER A 108 -0.72 8.25 -17.13
CA SER A 108 -0.89 7.91 -18.54
C SER A 108 -0.09 8.88 -19.42
N PRO A 109 0.63 8.42 -20.45
CA PRO A 109 1.14 9.33 -21.48
C PRO A 109 -0.02 9.99 -22.22
N SER A 110 0.21 11.21 -22.74
CA SER A 110 -0.85 11.99 -23.38
C SER A 110 -1.50 11.25 -24.55
N TRP A 111 -0.76 10.41 -25.29
CA TRP A 111 -1.32 9.62 -26.39
C TRP A 111 -2.27 8.50 -25.92
N ALA A 112 -2.13 8.03 -24.67
CA ALA A 112 -2.98 6.99 -24.07
C ALA A 112 -4.04 7.55 -23.11
N SER A 113 -4.00 8.85 -22.84
CA SER A 113 -4.89 9.50 -21.88
C SER A 113 -6.26 9.74 -22.48
N ALA A 114 -7.33 9.41 -21.74
CA ALA A 114 -8.69 9.75 -22.13
C ALA A 114 -8.96 11.27 -22.06
N ARG A 115 -8.13 12.02 -21.32
CA ARG A 115 -8.23 13.48 -21.16
C ARG A 115 -6.85 14.11 -21.34
N PRO A 116 -6.27 14.08 -22.55
CA PRO A 116 -4.86 14.39 -22.80
C PRO A 116 -4.44 15.83 -22.49
N SER A 117 -5.41 16.75 -22.38
CA SER A 117 -5.19 18.16 -22.09
C SER A 117 -5.65 18.56 -20.67
N GLU A 118 -6.09 17.62 -19.84
CA GLU A 118 -6.51 17.92 -18.46
C GLU A 118 -5.30 18.41 -17.65
N VAL A 119 -5.49 19.50 -16.93
CA VAL A 119 -4.43 20.07 -16.08
C VAL A 119 -4.14 19.09 -14.94
N SER A 120 -2.87 18.75 -14.76
CA SER A 120 -2.38 17.94 -13.64
C SER A 120 -1.11 18.55 -13.04
N SER A 121 -0.70 18.05 -11.87
CA SER A 121 0.54 18.46 -11.22
C SER A 121 1.81 17.95 -11.92
N TYR A 122 1.70 17.00 -12.85
CA TYR A 122 2.83 16.39 -13.54
C TYR A 122 3.01 16.94 -14.96
N SER A 123 2.00 16.74 -15.79
CA SER A 123 1.89 17.26 -17.15
C SER A 123 0.44 17.12 -17.63
N PRO A 124 0.01 17.87 -18.65
CA PRO A 124 -1.34 17.72 -19.20
C PRO A 124 -1.67 16.25 -19.55
N GLY A 125 -2.81 15.77 -19.07
CA GLY A 125 -3.31 14.42 -19.27
C GLY A 125 -2.63 13.29 -18.48
N ALA A 126 -1.62 13.63 -17.67
CA ALA A 126 -0.99 12.67 -16.75
C ALA A 126 -1.83 12.55 -15.47
N THR A 127 -2.73 11.56 -15.45
CA THR A 127 -3.53 11.15 -14.29
C THR A 127 -3.15 9.77 -13.82
#